data_AF-A0A9E3SUT3-F1
#
_entry.id   AF-A0A9E3SUT3-F1
#
_cell.length_a   1.000
_cell.length_b   1.000
_cell.length_c   1.000
_cell.angle_alpha   90.00
_cell.angle_beta   90.00
_cell.angle_gamma   90.00
#
_symmetry.space_group_name_H-M   'P 1'
#
loop_
_entity.id
_entity.type
_entity.pdbx_description
1 polymer ?
#
loop_
_entity_poly.entity_id
_entity_poly.type
_entity_poly.pdbx_seq_one_letter_code
_entity_poly.pdbx_strand_id
1 'polypeptide(L)' 'MSDIFKTAWSRLLVITAVIGDVQGRFIAVLFYYTVLVPFGIGTRLSGDPLHMKVTQGQSQWLDRPPTGSALDDARKQG' A
#
# COMPACT_ATOMS: atom_id res chain seq x y z
N MET A 1 -23.26 -30.89 -30.90
CA MET A 1 -22.34 -29.79 -31.30
C MET A 1 -22.20 -28.71 -30.22
N SER A 2 -23.30 -28.28 -29.59
CA SER A 2 -23.31 -27.32 -28.47
C SER A 2 -22.43 -27.72 -27.28
N ASP A 3 -22.42 -29.00 -26.90
CA ASP A 3 -21.72 -29.42 -25.67
C ASP A 3 -20.19 -29.49 -25.82
N ILE A 4 -19.71 -29.77 -27.04
CA ILE A 4 -18.28 -29.68 -27.37
C ILE A 4 -17.84 -28.22 -27.30
N PHE A 5 -18.64 -27.31 -27.84
CA PHE A 5 -18.36 -25.87 -27.79
C PHE A 5 -18.36 -25.34 -26.35
N LYS A 6 -19.35 -25.72 -25.53
CA LYS A 6 -19.40 -25.37 -24.10
C LYS A 6 -18.17 -25.89 -23.34
N THR A 7 -17.75 -27.11 -23.61
CA THR A 7 -16.58 -27.72 -22.97
C THR A 7 -15.29 -27.01 -23.38
N ALA A 8 -15.13 -26.71 -24.67
CA ALA A 8 -13.99 -25.95 -25.17
C ALA A 8 -13.93 -24.54 -24.58
N TRP A 9 -15.08 -23.85 -24.52
CA TRP A 9 -15.21 -22.53 -23.91
C TRP A 9 -14.84 -22.55 -22.42
N SER A 10 -15.37 -23.52 -21.68
CA SER A 10 -15.05 -23.67 -20.25
C SER A 10 -13.56 -23.88 -20.02
N ARG A 11 -12.88 -24.68 -20.86
CA ARG A 11 -11.44 -24.90 -20.75
C ARG A 11 -10.64 -23.65 -21.10
N LEU A 12 -11.06 -22.92 -22.14
CA LEU A 12 -10.44 -21.66 -22.52
C LEU A 12 -10.52 -20.64 -21.38
N LEU A 13 -11.68 -20.52 -20.72
CA LEU A 13 -11.86 -19.62 -19.58
C LEU A 13 -10.87 -19.91 -18.44
N VAL A 14 -10.68 -21.20 -18.10
CA VAL A 14 -9.71 -21.61 -17.07
C VAL A 14 -8.29 -21.19 -17.46
N ILE A 15 -7.90 -21.41 -18.71
CA ILE A 15 -6.57 -21.02 -19.22
C ILE A 15 -6.40 -19.50 -19.12
N THR A 16 -7.40 -18.73 -19.57
CA THR A 16 -7.34 -17.26 -19.52
C THR A 16 -7.30 -16.72 -18.10
N ALA A 17 -7.96 -17.38 -17.15
CA ALA A 17 -7.94 -16.98 -15.74
C ALA A 17 -6.53 -17.16 -15.13
N VAL A 18 -5.87 -18.28 -15.41
CA VAL A 18 -4.51 -18.55 -14.93
C VAL A 18 -3.52 -17.56 -15.53
N ILE A 19 -3.60 -17.32 -16.85
CA ILE A 19 -2.75 -16.34 -17.53
C ILE A 19 -2.99 -14.93 -16.97
N GLY A 20 -4.25 -14.58 -16.72
CA GLY A 20 -4.64 -13.30 -16.14
C GLY A 20 -4.05 -13.08 -14.74
N ASP A 21 -4.07 -14.08 -13.85
CA ASP A 21 -3.45 -13.97 -12.52
C ASP A 21 -1.93 -13.79 -12.63
N VAL A 22 -1.25 -14.55 -13.50
CA VAL A 22 0.19 -14.41 -13.72
C VAL A 22 0.54 -13.02 -14.25
N GLN A 23 -0.20 -12.52 -15.26
CA GLN A 23 0.00 -11.18 -15.80
C GLN A 23 -0.28 -10.10 -14.76
N GLY A 24 -1.38 -10.23 -14.01
CA GLY A 24 -1.75 -9.29 -12.95
C GLY A 24 -0.68 -9.19 -11.88
N ARG A 25 -0.16 -10.34 -11.40
CA ARG A 25 0.95 -10.39 -10.44
C ARG A 25 2.22 -9.80 -11.02
N PHE A 26 2.55 -10.10 -12.27
CA PHE A 26 3.74 -9.56 -12.91
C PHE A 26 3.69 -8.03 -13.01
N ILE A 27 2.55 -7.48 -13.45
CA ILE A 27 2.32 -6.03 -13.51
C ILE A 27 2.39 -5.41 -12.11
N ALA A 28 1.76 -6.04 -11.11
CA ALA A 28 1.81 -5.56 -9.73
C ALA A 28 3.24 -5.52 -9.20
N VAL A 29 4.02 -6.59 -9.38
CA VAL A 29 5.43 -6.64 -8.98
C VAL A 29 6.21 -5.52 -9.65
N LEU A 30 6.07 -5.35 -10.97
CA LEU A 30 6.74 -4.26 -11.69
C LEU A 30 6.35 -2.89 -11.12
N PHE A 31 5.07 -2.62 -10.90
CA PHE A 31 4.60 -1.36 -10.32
C PHE A 31 5.21 -1.11 -8.93
N TYR A 32 5.16 -2.10 -8.03
CA TYR A 32 5.70 -1.95 -6.68
C TYR A 32 7.19 -1.64 -6.69
N TYR A 33 7.97 -2.35 -7.51
CA TYR A 33 9.42 -2.17 -7.52
C TYR A 33 9.91 -0.96 -8.33
N THR A 34 9.18 -0.55 -9.37
CA THR A 34 9.60 0.56 -10.25
C THR A 34 8.99 1.90 -9.86
N VAL A 35 7.84 1.92 -9.19
CA VAL A 35 7.15 3.15 -8.79
C VAL A 35 7.14 3.30 -7.27
N LEU A 36 6.57 2.33 -6.55
CA LEU A 36 6.32 2.48 -5.12
C LEU A 36 7.60 2.50 -4.28
N VAL A 37 8.52 1.56 -4.53
CA VAL A 37 9.80 1.46 -3.83
C VAL A 37 10.66 2.73 -4.00
N PRO A 38 10.96 3.22 -5.22
CA PRO A 38 11.76 4.43 -5.36
C PRO A 38 11.06 5.66 -4.77
N PHE A 39 9.73 5.76 -4.84
CA PHE A 39 8.98 6.81 -4.16
C PHE A 39 9.15 6.74 -2.62
N GLY A 40 9.01 5.55 -2.03
CA GLY A 40 9.20 5.33 -0.59
C GLY A 40 10.64 5.62 -0.14
N ILE A 41 11.64 5.22 -0.94
CA ILE A 41 13.05 5.55 -0.67
C ILE A 41 13.26 7.06 -0.76
N GLY A 42 12.76 7.71 -1.82
CA GLY A 42 12.88 9.15 -2.01
C GLY A 42 12.32 9.94 -0.83
N THR A 43 11.07 9.66 -0.44
CA THR A 43 10.42 10.32 0.70
C THR A 43 11.15 10.09 2.03
N ARG A 44 11.63 8.85 2.28
CA ARG A 44 12.42 8.53 3.47
C ARG A 44 13.75 9.29 3.52
N LEU A 45 14.43 9.42 2.39
CA LEU A 45 15.71 10.12 2.33
C LEU A 45 15.53 11.64 2.49
N SER A 46 14.52 12.23 1.85
CA SER A 46 14.38 13.69 1.75
C SER A 46 13.89 14.43 3.00
N GLY A 47 13.09 13.84 3.89
CA GLY A 47 12.47 14.66 4.95
C GLY A 47 12.01 13.96 6.22
N ASP A 48 12.21 12.65 6.34
CA ASP A 48 11.68 11.84 7.45
C ASP A 48 10.25 12.24 7.88
N PRO A 49 9.27 12.21 6.96
CA PRO A 49 7.91 12.70 7.24
C PRO A 49 7.20 11.93 8.35
N LEU A 50 7.66 10.70 8.64
CA LEU A 50 7.13 9.84 9.69
C LEU A 50 7.94 9.89 10.99
N HIS A 51 8.94 10.78 11.09
CA HIS A 51 9.86 10.87 12.24
C HIS A 51 10.45 9.50 12.64
N MET A 52 10.73 8.64 11.66
CA MET A 52 11.24 7.29 11.84
C MET A 52 12.77 7.26 12.06
N LYS A 53 13.48 8.32 11.67
CA LYS A 53 14.91 8.45 11.97
C LYS A 53 15.03 8.83 13.44
N VAL A 54 15.08 7.81 14.29
CA VAL A 54 15.52 7.97 15.68
C VAL A 54 16.98 8.39 15.64
N THR A 55 17.25 9.70 15.71
CA THR A 55 18.58 10.22 16.00
C THR A 55 19.00 9.60 17.34
N GLN A 56 20.21 9.06 17.45
CA GLN A 56 20.70 8.46 18.70
C GLN A 56 20.43 9.41 19.88
N GLY A 57 19.56 9.00 20.80
CA GLY A 57 19.10 9.83 21.94
C GLY A 57 17.64 10.33 21.89
N GLN A 58 16.90 10.14 20.80
CA GLN A 58 15.53 10.68 20.63
C GLN A 58 14.39 9.64 20.71
N SER A 59 14.58 8.51 21.38
CA SER A 59 13.44 7.74 21.91
C SER A 59 12.92 8.44 23.17
N GLN A 60 12.35 9.62 22.97
CA GLN A 60 11.80 10.46 24.02
C GLN A 60 10.31 10.61 23.79
N TRP A 61 9.55 10.61 24.87
CA TRP A 61 8.14 10.96 24.83
C TRP A 61 8.02 12.34 24.18
N LEU A 62 7.26 12.44 23.08
CA LEU A 62 6.96 13.71 22.45
C LEU A 62 6.04 14.50 23.39
N ASP A 63 6.48 15.69 23.80
CA ASP A 63 5.63 16.60 24.57
C ASP A 63 4.42 17.00 23.72
N ARG A 64 3.24 16.46 24.07
CA ARG A 64 1.97 16.87 23.50
C ARG A 64 1.43 18.02 24.33
N PRO A 65 1.26 19.24 23.76
CA PRO A 65 0.68 20.35 24.51
C PRO A 65 -0.73 19.97 24.98
N PRO A 66 -1.13 20.36 26.21
CA PRO A 66 -2.46 20.07 26.71
C PRO A 66 -3.52 20.68 25.80
N THR A 67 -4.50 19.88 25.40
CA THR A 67 -5.69 20.41 24.73
C THR A 67 -6.54 21.15 25.76
N GLY A 68 -7.10 22.31 25.38
CA GLY A 68 -7.95 23.09 26.27
C GLY A 68 -9.19 22.31 26.72
N SER A 69 -9.87 22.79 27.76
CA SER A 69 -11.07 22.16 28.31
C SER A 69 -12.35 22.46 27.52
N ALA A 70 -12.25 23.24 26.43
CA ALA A 70 -13.38 23.58 25.59
C ALA A 70 -13.82 22.39 24.72
N LEU A 71 -15.12 22.32 24.42
CA LEU A 71 -15.70 21.28 23.56
C LEU A 71 -15.03 21.22 22.17
N ASP A 72 -14.60 22.37 21.64
CA ASP A 72 -13.92 22.47 20.35
C ASP A 72 -12.48 21.95 20.39
N ASP A 73 -11.84 21.99 21.55
CA ASP A 73 -10.49 21.43 21.74
C ASP A 73 -10.51 19.91 21.90
N ALA A 74 -11.59 19.35 22.46
CA ALA A 74 -11.80 17.90 22.52
C ALA A 74 -11.85 17.25 21.12
N ARG A 75 -12.27 17.98 20.09
CA ARG A 75 -12.28 17.48 18.69
C ARG A 75 -10.89 17.25 18.09
N LYS A 76 -9.84 17.84 18.69
CA LYS A 76 -8.44 17.72 18.24
C LYS A 76 -7.68 16.58 18.93
N GLN A 77 -8.37 15.78 19.75
CA GLN A 77 -7.75 14.73 20.57
C GLN A 77 -7.55 13.40 19.83
N GLY A 78 -8.31 13.15 18.75
CA GLY A 78 -8.24 11.94 17.91
C GLY A 78 -7.04 11.85 17.00
#